data_AF-A0A4P8IF33-F1
#
_entry.id   AF-A0A4P8IF33-F1
#
_cell.length_a   1.000
_cell.length_b   1.000
_cell.length_c   1.000
_cell.angle_alpha   90.00
_cell.angle_beta   90.00
_cell.angle_gamma   90.00
#
_symmetry.space_group_name_H-M   'P 1'
#
loop_
_entity.id
_entity.type
_entity.pdbx_description
1 polymer ?
#
loop_
_entity_poly.entity_id
_entity_poly.type
_entity_poly.pdbx_seq_one_letter_code
_entity_poly.pdbx_strand_id
1 'polypeptide(L)'
;MKEFLNHIRPPVQNIPIRKLLFTTFGVFLFGLIMGIFSKFLDCSPSNELPYVFELLDIRNFLGRFPIWLFLALLISVYSETPVWAGVRTFLFFTGMLISYYAYTNFIAGFFPVDYIMIWVRLTVCSPILAVLCWYAKGTGITSLMLSSGIIGILFTQAFNFDLTYFNVSNQGLEAILWFMAICIFCKNPKQLAQITGLSIIVAILWNTVHLFPF
;
A
#
# COMPACT_ATOMS: atom_id res chain seq x y z
N MET A 1 -8.35 -17.82 -20.33
CA MET A 1 -7.74 -16.86 -19.37
C MET A 1 -8.32 -15.44 -19.48
N LYS A 2 -8.28 -14.79 -20.65
CA LYS A 2 -8.77 -13.40 -20.81
C LYS A 2 -10.26 -13.20 -20.48
N GLU A 3 -11.12 -14.12 -20.92
CA GLU A 3 -12.56 -14.06 -20.63
C GLU A 3 -12.86 -14.14 -19.14
N PHE A 4 -12.21 -15.08 -18.43
CA PHE A 4 -12.32 -15.22 -16.98
C PHE A 4 -11.94 -13.92 -16.25
N LEU A 5 -10.79 -13.33 -16.59
CA LEU A 5 -10.32 -12.08 -15.97
C LEU A 5 -11.27 -10.91 -16.25
N ASN A 6 -11.79 -10.81 -17.47
CA ASN A 6 -12.78 -9.78 -17.82
C ASN A 6 -14.10 -9.96 -17.06
N HIS A 7 -14.47 -11.20 -16.72
CA HIS A 7 -15.63 -11.50 -15.91
C HIS A 7 -15.51 -11.01 -14.45
N ILE A 8 -14.28 -10.93 -13.93
CA ILE A 8 -13.98 -10.39 -12.60
C ILE A 8 -14.07 -8.86 -12.62
N ARG A 9 -13.38 -8.23 -13.57
CA ARG A 9 -13.40 -6.78 -13.78
C ARG A 9 -12.98 -6.46 -15.22
N PRO A 10 -13.84 -5.85 -16.04
CA PRO A 10 -13.47 -5.49 -17.41
C PRO A 10 -12.59 -4.24 -17.42
N PRO A 11 -11.50 -4.20 -18.22
CA PRO A 11 -10.67 -3.01 -18.37
C PRO A 11 -11.42 -1.92 -19.13
N VAL A 12 -11.20 -0.65 -18.76
CA VAL A 12 -11.78 0.48 -19.48
C VAL A 12 -11.18 0.54 -20.89
N GLN A 13 -12.04 0.69 -21.90
CA GLN A 13 -11.64 0.77 -23.31
C GLN A 13 -11.54 2.23 -23.78
N ASN A 14 -10.80 2.45 -24.87
CA ASN A 14 -10.69 3.75 -25.57
C ASN A 14 -10.28 4.94 -24.66
N ILE A 15 -9.26 4.73 -23.84
CA ILE A 15 -8.75 5.77 -22.93
C ILE A 15 -7.87 6.76 -23.71
N PRO A 16 -8.11 8.08 -23.63
CA PRO A 16 -7.26 9.06 -24.30
C PRO A 16 -5.80 8.98 -23.83
N ILE A 17 -4.85 8.90 -24.77
CA ILE A 17 -3.40 8.82 -24.47
C ILE A 17 -2.95 9.99 -23.58
N ARG A 18 -3.44 11.21 -23.85
CA ARG A 18 -3.14 12.39 -23.03
C ARG A 18 -3.51 12.20 -21.56
N LYS A 19 -4.66 11.56 -21.28
CA LYS A 19 -5.10 11.26 -19.91
C LYS A 19 -4.16 10.25 -19.25
N LEU A 20 -3.80 9.19 -19.98
CA LEU A 20 -2.87 8.16 -19.49
C LEU A 20 -1.51 8.75 -19.13
N LEU A 21 -0.94 9.58 -20.00
CA LEU A 21 0.35 10.25 -19.77
C LEU A 21 0.28 11.20 -18.57
N PHE A 22 -0.73 12.08 -18.52
CA PHE A 22 -0.86 13.06 -17.44
C PHE A 22 -1.04 12.41 -16.08
N THR A 23 -1.91 11.40 -15.98
CA THR A 23 -2.14 10.67 -14.72
C THR A 23 -0.90 9.89 -14.29
N THR A 24 -0.21 9.24 -15.22
CA THR A 24 1.00 8.46 -14.92
C THR A 24 2.15 9.36 -14.50
N PHE A 25 2.34 10.49 -15.18
CA PHE A 25 3.32 11.51 -14.79
C PHE A 25 3.00 12.09 -13.41
N GLY A 26 1.73 12.40 -13.14
CA GLY A 26 1.28 12.87 -11.83
C GLY A 26 1.56 11.87 -10.70
N VAL A 27 1.34 10.58 -10.95
CA VAL A 27 1.65 9.51 -9.99
C VAL A 27 3.15 9.39 -9.72
N PHE A 28 3.98 9.49 -10.77
CA PHE A 28 5.44 9.52 -10.61
C PHE A 28 5.90 10.73 -9.80
N LEU A 29 5.39 11.92 -10.10
CA LEU A 29 5.70 13.15 -9.37
C LEU A 29 5.25 13.08 -7.91
N PHE A 30 4.06 12.51 -7.66
CA PHE A 30 3.58 12.26 -6.30
C PHE A 30 4.52 11.31 -5.54
N GLY A 31 5.02 10.26 -6.21
CA GLY A 31 6.06 9.38 -5.66
C GLY A 31 7.33 10.16 -5.28
N LEU A 32 7.85 11.00 -6.17
CA LEU A 32 9.01 11.85 -5.88
C LEU A 32 8.79 12.73 -4.65
N ILE A 33 7.66 13.44 -4.58
CA ILE A 33 7.31 14.31 -3.45
C ILE A 33 7.24 13.51 -2.15
N MET A 34 6.58 12.36 -2.16
CA MET A 34 6.45 11.50 -0.99
C MET A 34 7.81 10.95 -0.52
N GLY A 35 8.71 10.60 -1.44
CA GLY A 35 10.06 10.15 -1.08
C GLY A 35 10.92 11.24 -0.44
N ILE A 36 10.88 12.47 -0.98
CA ILE A 36 11.54 13.63 -0.36
C ILE A 36 10.95 13.90 1.02
N PHE A 37 9.62 13.96 1.10
CA PHE A 37 8.92 14.30 2.34
C PHE A 37 9.18 13.25 3.44
N SER A 38 9.12 11.96 3.11
CA SER A 38 9.44 10.90 4.04
C SER A 38 10.88 11.01 4.54
N LYS A 39 11.85 11.25 3.64
CA LYS A 39 13.24 11.35 4.06
C LYS A 39 13.53 12.60 4.88
N PHE A 40 12.90 13.72 4.53
CA PHE A 40 12.96 14.94 5.30
C PHE A 40 12.53 14.68 6.74
N LEU A 41 11.37 14.04 6.95
CA LEU A 41 10.89 13.71 8.29
C LEU A 41 11.83 12.76 9.04
N ASP A 42 12.43 11.77 8.36
CA ASP A 42 13.40 10.86 8.98
C ASP A 42 14.68 11.57 9.45
N CYS A 43 15.08 12.65 8.78
CA CYS A 43 16.24 13.45 9.13
C CYS A 43 15.92 14.59 10.10
N SER A 44 14.65 14.92 10.31
CA SER A 44 14.22 15.96 11.24
C SER A 44 14.12 15.42 12.68
N PRO A 45 14.74 16.09 13.66
CA PRO A 45 14.50 15.83 15.07
C PRO A 45 13.00 15.99 15.42
N SER A 46 12.45 15.11 16.26
CA SER A 46 11.02 15.13 16.59
C SER A 46 10.57 16.46 17.22
N ASN A 47 11.45 17.09 18.01
CA ASN A 47 11.19 18.37 18.68
C ASN A 47 11.20 19.59 17.73
N GLU A 48 11.64 19.42 16.49
CA GLU A 48 11.58 20.46 15.45
C GLU A 48 10.36 20.30 14.54
N LEU A 49 9.63 19.19 14.66
CA LEU A 49 8.41 18.96 13.89
C LEU A 49 7.22 19.68 14.50
N PRO A 50 6.21 20.05 13.70
CA PRO A 50 4.95 20.56 14.23
C PRO A 50 4.34 19.59 15.24
N TYR A 51 3.76 20.09 16.33
CA TYR A 51 3.15 19.28 17.39
C TYR A 51 2.20 18.18 16.89
N VAL A 52 1.43 18.47 15.83
CA VAL A 52 0.51 17.50 15.21
C VAL A 52 1.26 16.29 14.64
N PHE A 53 2.46 16.49 14.09
CA PHE A 53 3.24 15.42 13.48
C PHE A 53 3.86 14.51 14.53
N GLU A 54 4.26 15.08 15.67
CA GLU A 54 4.74 14.31 16.82
C GLU A 54 3.58 13.53 17.48
N LEU A 55 2.44 14.18 17.73
CA LEU A 55 1.27 13.56 18.35
C LEU A 55 0.77 12.34 17.56
N LEU A 56 0.77 12.43 16.23
CA LEU A 56 0.33 11.35 15.33
C LEU A 56 1.47 10.41 14.93
N ASP A 57 2.70 10.67 15.36
CA ASP A 57 3.90 9.90 15.00
C ASP A 57 4.10 9.75 13.47
N ILE A 58 3.88 10.86 12.74
CA ILE A 58 3.88 10.88 11.27
C ILE A 58 5.22 10.44 10.70
N ARG A 59 6.33 10.76 11.39
CA ARG A 59 7.68 10.32 10.99
C ARG A 59 7.73 8.79 10.89
N ASN A 60 7.43 8.09 11.98
CA ASN A 60 7.51 6.63 11.99
C ASN A 60 6.42 6.02 11.09
N PHE A 61 5.23 6.62 11.04
CA PHE A 61 4.17 6.17 10.16
C PHE A 61 4.59 6.14 8.68
N LEU A 62 5.26 7.20 8.19
CA LEU A 62 5.78 7.24 6.82
C LEU A 62 7.00 6.32 6.61
N GLY A 63 7.75 5.99 7.66
CA GLY A 63 8.80 4.98 7.60
C GLY A 63 8.30 3.53 7.55
N ARG A 64 7.04 3.27 7.92
CA ARG A 64 6.48 1.91 7.99
C ARG A 64 5.84 1.48 6.67
N PHE A 65 5.86 0.18 6.41
CA PHE A 65 5.32 -0.43 5.19
C PHE A 65 3.81 -0.20 4.90
N PRO A 66 2.88 -0.16 5.88
CA PRO A 66 1.43 -0.15 5.62
C PRO A 66 0.93 1.05 4.82
N ILE A 67 1.47 2.26 5.04
CA ILE A 67 1.06 3.45 4.28
C ILE A 67 1.42 3.31 2.79
N TRP A 68 2.61 2.79 2.50
CA TRP A 68 3.06 2.57 1.14
C TRP A 68 2.23 1.50 0.43
N LEU A 69 1.87 0.43 1.14
CA LEU A 69 0.95 -0.59 0.65
C LEU A 69 -0.43 0.01 0.35
N PHE A 70 -0.95 0.86 1.24
CA PHE A 70 -2.25 1.53 1.06
C PHE A 70 -2.25 2.52 -0.11
N LEU A 71 -1.18 3.30 -0.30
CA LEU A 71 -1.04 4.18 -1.46
C LEU A 71 -0.97 3.39 -2.78
N ALA A 72 -0.20 2.29 -2.80
CA ALA A 72 -0.15 1.38 -3.94
C ALA A 72 -1.52 0.76 -4.25
N LEU A 73 -2.28 0.40 -3.21
CA LEU A 73 -3.65 -0.08 -3.32
C LEU A 73 -4.55 0.97 -3.99
N LEU A 74 -4.52 2.22 -3.54
CA LEU A 74 -5.29 3.32 -4.15
C LEU A 74 -4.95 3.49 -5.64
N ILE A 75 -3.66 3.63 -5.96
CA ILE A 75 -3.19 3.80 -7.34
C ILE A 75 -3.66 2.64 -8.21
N SER A 76 -3.51 1.41 -7.72
CA SER A 76 -3.92 0.22 -8.43
C SER A 76 -5.42 0.22 -8.67
N VAL A 77 -6.21 0.30 -7.60
CA VAL A 77 -7.65 0.10 -7.62
C VAL A 77 -8.37 1.12 -8.50
N TYR A 78 -7.89 2.37 -8.51
CA TYR A 78 -8.46 3.46 -9.31
C TYR A 78 -7.86 3.59 -10.71
N SER A 79 -6.90 2.74 -11.09
CA SER A 79 -6.40 2.71 -12.46
C SER A 79 -7.42 2.09 -13.44
N GLU A 80 -7.36 2.52 -14.69
CA GLU A 80 -8.33 2.14 -15.72
C GLU A 80 -8.22 0.68 -16.17
N THR A 81 -7.00 0.11 -16.15
CA THR A 81 -6.72 -1.26 -16.59
C THR A 81 -5.70 -1.89 -15.64
N PRO A 82 -5.62 -3.24 -15.57
CA PRO A 82 -4.62 -3.92 -14.74
C PRO A 82 -3.19 -3.56 -15.16
N VAL A 83 -2.93 -3.40 -16.46
CA VAL A 83 -1.59 -3.01 -16.96
C VAL A 83 -1.22 -1.62 -16.45
N TRP A 84 -2.14 -0.66 -16.53
CA TRP A 84 -1.90 0.70 -16.02
C TRP A 84 -1.82 0.77 -14.50
N ALA A 85 -2.52 -0.10 -13.78
CA ALA A 85 -2.33 -0.28 -12.33
C ALA A 85 -0.87 -0.67 -12.04
N GLY A 86 -0.35 -1.69 -12.75
CA GLY A 86 1.03 -2.13 -12.62
C GLY A 86 2.05 -1.04 -12.92
N VAL A 87 1.92 -0.40 -14.09
CA VAL A 87 2.84 0.66 -14.54
C VAL A 87 2.88 1.84 -13.57
N ARG A 88 1.70 2.33 -13.14
CA ARG A 88 1.64 3.50 -12.27
C ARG A 88 2.15 3.20 -10.86
N THR A 89 1.82 2.04 -10.30
CA THR A 89 2.35 1.65 -8.99
C THR A 89 3.87 1.47 -9.04
N PHE A 90 4.41 0.87 -10.12
CA PHE A 90 5.86 0.78 -10.32
C PHE A 90 6.53 2.14 -10.39
N LEU A 91 5.98 3.06 -11.18
CA LEU A 91 6.53 4.41 -11.32
C LEU A 91 6.39 5.22 -10.03
N PHE A 92 5.30 5.06 -9.28
CA PHE A 92 5.16 5.66 -7.96
C PHE A 92 6.30 5.25 -7.03
N PHE A 93 6.55 3.94 -6.89
CA PHE A 93 7.63 3.44 -6.05
C PHE A 93 9.00 3.84 -6.59
N THR A 94 9.20 3.79 -7.90
CA THR A 94 10.46 4.24 -8.53
C THR A 94 10.74 5.72 -8.22
N GLY A 95 9.75 6.60 -8.36
CA GLY A 95 9.87 8.01 -8.00
C GLY A 95 10.19 8.18 -6.52
N MET A 96 9.46 7.48 -5.65
CA MET A 96 9.70 7.49 -4.21
C MET A 96 11.13 7.06 -3.86
N LEU A 97 11.62 5.94 -4.39
CA LEU A 97 12.97 5.44 -4.11
C LEU A 97 14.04 6.40 -4.62
N ILE A 98 13.90 6.89 -5.85
CA ILE A 98 14.87 7.81 -6.45
C ILE A 98 15.02 9.04 -5.57
N SER A 99 13.93 9.68 -5.18
CA SER A 99 14.02 10.92 -4.42
C SER A 99 14.42 10.70 -2.97
N TYR A 100 13.92 9.64 -2.32
CA TYR A 100 14.28 9.29 -0.94
C TYR A 100 15.80 9.03 -0.84
N TYR A 101 16.37 8.25 -1.75
CA TYR A 101 17.79 7.92 -1.70
C TYR A 101 18.69 8.99 -2.32
N ALA A 102 18.20 9.80 -3.26
CA ALA A 102 18.90 11.03 -3.67
C ALA A 102 19.03 11.99 -2.48
N TYR A 103 17.96 12.21 -1.71
CA TYR A 103 18.03 13.00 -0.48
C TYR A 103 19.01 12.38 0.52
N THR A 104 18.94 11.06 0.73
CA THR A 104 19.84 10.36 1.66
C THR A 104 21.31 10.57 1.29
N ASN A 105 21.65 10.45 0.01
CA ASN A 105 23.02 10.59 -0.47
C ASN A 105 23.51 12.04 -0.46
N PHE A 106 22.74 12.97 -1.04
CA PHE A 106 23.19 14.34 -1.29
C PHE A 106 22.96 15.30 -0.12
N ILE A 107 21.99 15.02 0.75
CA ILE A 107 21.62 15.91 1.87
C ILE A 107 22.00 15.26 3.20
N ALA A 108 21.63 14.00 3.43
CA ALA A 108 21.91 13.33 4.71
C ALA A 108 23.35 12.78 4.80
N GLY A 109 24.06 12.67 3.68
CA GLY A 109 25.49 12.32 3.64
C GLY A 109 25.82 10.83 3.85
N PHE A 110 24.87 9.92 3.64
CA PHE A 110 25.12 8.46 3.73
C PHE A 110 24.33 7.67 2.67
N PHE A 111 24.66 6.39 2.48
CA PHE A 111 23.97 5.55 1.49
C PHE A 111 23.89 4.07 1.93
N PRO A 112 22.76 3.61 2.51
CA PRO A 112 22.66 2.28 3.09
C PRO A 112 22.26 1.22 2.04
N VAL A 113 23.24 0.70 1.30
CA VAL A 113 23.02 -0.21 0.15
C VAL A 113 22.15 -1.42 0.50
N ASP A 114 22.41 -2.11 1.61
CA ASP A 114 21.67 -3.33 1.97
C ASP A 114 20.18 -3.07 2.20
N TYR A 115 19.87 -1.95 2.85
CA TYR A 115 18.48 -1.55 3.11
C TYR A 115 17.76 -1.12 1.82
N ILE A 116 18.47 -0.42 0.93
CA ILE A 116 17.95 -0.02 -0.39
C ILE A 116 17.51 -1.24 -1.20
N MET A 117 18.28 -2.34 -1.15
CA MET A 117 17.99 -3.53 -1.95
C MET A 117 16.65 -4.21 -1.59
N ILE A 118 16.18 -4.09 -0.36
CA ILE A 118 14.84 -4.59 0.03
C ILE A 118 13.77 -3.80 -0.72
N TRP A 119 13.84 -2.47 -0.69
CA TRP A 119 12.88 -1.59 -1.36
C TRP A 119 12.95 -1.69 -2.88
N VAL A 120 14.13 -1.89 -3.46
CA VAL A 120 14.29 -2.13 -4.91
C VAL A 120 13.56 -3.42 -5.32
N ARG A 121 13.71 -4.51 -4.57
CA ARG A 121 12.98 -5.76 -4.84
C ARG A 121 11.47 -5.58 -4.75
N LEU A 122 10.99 -4.89 -3.71
CA LEU A 122 9.56 -4.56 -3.57
C LEU A 122 9.04 -3.74 -4.75
N THR A 123 9.82 -2.77 -5.20
CA THR A 123 9.49 -1.92 -6.37
C THR A 123 9.39 -2.76 -7.64
N VAL A 124 10.36 -3.65 -7.90
CA VAL A 124 10.33 -4.54 -9.08
C VAL A 124 9.13 -5.50 -9.05
N CYS A 125 8.74 -5.99 -7.88
CA CYS A 125 7.58 -6.86 -7.72
C CYS A 125 6.23 -6.12 -7.70
N SER A 126 6.23 -4.81 -7.45
CA SER A 126 5.01 -4.01 -7.29
C SER A 126 4.02 -4.05 -8.46
N PRO A 127 4.44 -4.13 -9.76
CA PRO A 127 3.47 -4.19 -10.85
C PRO A 127 2.56 -5.42 -10.76
N ILE A 128 3.11 -6.57 -10.37
CA ILE A 128 2.37 -7.83 -10.27
C ILE A 128 1.33 -7.72 -9.14
N LEU A 129 1.76 -7.25 -7.97
CA LEU A 129 0.88 -7.05 -6.82
C LEU A 129 -0.21 -6.01 -7.15
N ALA A 130 0.12 -4.94 -7.86
CA ALA A 130 -0.83 -3.93 -8.28
C ALA A 130 -1.88 -4.50 -9.24
N VAL A 131 -1.53 -5.40 -10.15
CA VAL A 131 -2.51 -6.10 -11.00
C VAL A 131 -3.49 -6.91 -10.13
N LEU A 132 -3.00 -7.63 -9.11
CA LEU A 132 -3.85 -8.38 -8.18
C LEU A 132 -4.81 -7.46 -7.41
N CYS A 133 -4.30 -6.35 -6.88
CA CYS A 133 -5.11 -5.32 -6.22
C CYS A 133 -6.19 -4.72 -7.15
N TRP A 134 -5.91 -4.61 -8.46
CA TRP A 134 -6.88 -4.09 -9.43
C TRP A 134 -8.08 -5.03 -9.56
N TYR A 135 -7.82 -6.35 -9.63
CA TYR A 135 -8.87 -7.37 -9.66
C TYR A 135 -9.61 -7.51 -8.33
N ALA A 136 -8.99 -7.15 -7.20
CA ALA A 136 -9.63 -7.18 -5.89
C ALA A 136 -10.88 -6.28 -5.80
N LYS A 137 -10.99 -5.20 -6.60
CA LYS A 137 -12.21 -4.35 -6.67
C LYS A 137 -13.31 -4.88 -7.62
N GLY A 138 -13.06 -6.00 -8.28
CA GLY A 138 -13.99 -6.65 -9.21
C GLY A 138 -15.25 -7.22 -8.54
N THR A 139 -15.81 -8.25 -9.16
CA THR A 139 -16.98 -8.99 -8.69
C THR A 139 -16.68 -10.49 -8.62
N GLY A 140 -17.50 -11.21 -7.84
CA GLY A 140 -17.37 -12.65 -7.68
C GLY A 140 -16.39 -13.07 -6.58
N ILE A 141 -16.22 -14.40 -6.46
CA ILE A 141 -15.48 -15.03 -5.36
C ILE A 141 -13.98 -14.70 -5.41
N THR A 142 -13.41 -14.57 -6.61
CA THR A 142 -11.98 -14.24 -6.76
C THR A 142 -11.66 -12.84 -6.24
N SER A 143 -12.48 -11.83 -6.56
CA SER A 143 -12.34 -10.48 -6.01
C SER A 143 -12.54 -10.48 -4.49
N LEU A 144 -13.48 -11.28 -3.97
CA LEU A 144 -13.67 -11.44 -2.52
C LEU A 144 -12.40 -12.01 -1.86
N MET A 145 -11.83 -13.09 -2.39
CA MET A 145 -10.61 -13.69 -1.84
C MET A 145 -9.41 -12.73 -1.88
N LEU A 146 -9.22 -12.03 -3.01
CA LEU A 146 -8.15 -11.04 -3.14
C LEU A 146 -8.31 -9.86 -2.18
N SER A 147 -9.52 -9.29 -2.07
CA SER A 147 -9.79 -8.17 -1.17
C SER A 147 -9.67 -8.57 0.31
N SER A 148 -10.17 -9.75 0.69
CA SER A 148 -9.97 -10.32 2.02
C SER A 148 -8.49 -10.57 2.34
N GLY A 149 -7.70 -11.03 1.38
CA GLY A 149 -6.25 -11.19 1.54
C GLY A 149 -5.55 -9.87 1.84
N ILE A 150 -5.83 -8.83 1.04
CA ILE A 150 -5.26 -7.48 1.23
C ILE A 150 -5.67 -6.90 2.58
N ILE A 151 -6.95 -7.00 2.94
CA ILE A 151 -7.46 -6.50 4.22
C ILE A 151 -6.89 -7.29 5.40
N GLY A 152 -6.65 -8.61 5.23
CA GLY A 152 -6.02 -9.45 6.26
C GLY A 152 -4.58 -9.05 6.52
N ILE A 153 -3.80 -8.75 5.47
CA ILE A 153 -2.44 -8.22 5.61
C ILE A 153 -2.46 -6.85 6.29
N LEU A 154 -3.38 -5.95 5.91
CA LEU A 154 -3.50 -4.65 6.59
C LEU A 154 -3.95 -4.81 8.05
N PHE A 155 -4.77 -5.82 8.35
CA PHE A 155 -5.20 -6.13 9.71
C PHE A 155 -4.02 -6.51 10.60
N THR A 156 -3.09 -7.34 10.10
CA THR A 156 -1.91 -7.76 10.87
C THR A 156 -0.95 -6.59 11.12
N GLN A 157 -1.06 -5.51 10.35
CA GLN A 157 -0.29 -4.29 10.57
C GLN A 157 -1.01 -3.31 11.50
N ALA A 158 -2.34 -3.33 11.51
CA ALA A 158 -3.19 -2.46 12.31
C ALA A 158 -3.37 -2.92 13.75
N PHE A 159 -3.31 -4.24 14.00
CA PHE A 159 -3.58 -4.83 15.31
C PHE A 159 -2.50 -5.82 15.68
N ASN A 160 -2.03 -5.72 16.92
CA ASN A 160 -1.21 -6.74 17.56
C ASN A 160 -2.16 -7.68 18.30
N PHE A 161 -2.17 -8.95 17.93
CA PHE A 161 -3.12 -9.91 18.48
C PHE A 161 -2.51 -11.29 18.68
N ASP A 162 -2.90 -11.92 19.78
CA ASP A 162 -2.65 -13.30 20.16
C ASP A 162 -3.93 -13.88 20.79
N LEU A 163 -3.93 -15.15 21.20
CA LEU A 163 -5.11 -15.79 21.82
C LEU A 163 -5.60 -15.07 23.09
N THR A 164 -4.73 -14.34 23.79
CA THR A 164 -5.02 -13.67 25.06
C THR A 164 -4.90 -12.15 25.00
N TYR A 165 -4.47 -11.60 23.86
CA TYR A 165 -4.11 -10.20 23.72
C TYR A 165 -4.66 -9.64 22.42
N PHE A 166 -5.25 -8.45 22.48
CA PHE A 166 -5.66 -7.71 21.29
C PHE A 166 -5.48 -6.22 21.57
N ASN A 167 -4.60 -5.58 20.81
CA ASN A 167 -4.37 -4.15 20.92
C ASN A 167 -4.17 -3.51 19.54
N VAL A 168 -4.51 -2.23 19.44
CA VAL A 168 -4.19 -1.43 18.26
C VAL A 168 -2.67 -1.28 18.19
N SER A 169 -2.12 -1.49 16.99
CA SER A 169 -0.69 -1.30 16.76
C SER A 169 -0.36 0.18 16.70
N ASN A 170 0.73 0.58 17.36
CA ASN A 170 1.27 1.94 17.36
C ASN A 170 0.24 3.01 17.81
N GLN A 171 0.25 4.21 17.21
CA GLN A 171 -0.71 5.30 17.46
C GLN A 171 -2.06 5.14 16.72
N GLY A 172 -2.31 3.99 16.07
CA GLY A 172 -3.61 3.67 15.46
C GLY A 172 -3.85 4.20 14.04
N LEU A 173 -2.88 4.89 13.43
CA LEU A 173 -2.99 5.32 12.02
C LEU A 173 -3.13 4.14 11.06
N GLU A 174 -2.47 3.02 11.35
CA GLU A 174 -2.57 1.78 10.58
C GLU A 174 -3.99 1.18 10.65
N ALA A 175 -4.68 1.33 11.78
CA ALA A 175 -6.09 0.92 11.91
C ALA A 175 -7.00 1.82 11.05
N ILE A 176 -6.67 3.11 10.90
CA ILE A 176 -7.39 4.00 9.98
C ILE A 176 -7.16 3.56 8.53
N LEU A 177 -5.93 3.22 8.14
CA LEU A 177 -5.64 2.68 6.80
C LEU A 177 -6.42 1.40 6.51
N TRP A 178 -6.45 0.48 7.49
CA TRP A 178 -7.22 -0.76 7.41
C TRP A 178 -8.72 -0.49 7.22
N PHE A 179 -9.29 0.42 8.00
CA PHE A 179 -10.69 0.81 7.87
C PHE A 179 -10.99 1.46 6.51
N MET A 180 -10.13 2.36 6.05
CA MET A 180 -10.27 2.96 4.71
C MET A 180 -10.17 1.90 3.60
N ALA A 181 -9.29 0.90 3.73
CA ALA A 181 -9.19 -0.20 2.77
C ALA A 181 -10.48 -1.04 2.72
N ILE A 182 -11.11 -1.28 3.88
CA ILE A 182 -12.44 -1.89 3.94
C ILE A 182 -13.45 -1.05 3.16
N CYS A 183 -13.50 0.27 3.39
CA CYS A 183 -14.42 1.16 2.68
C CYS A 183 -14.20 1.15 1.15
N ILE A 184 -12.97 0.99 0.68
CA ILE A 184 -12.65 0.92 -0.76
C ILE A 184 -13.28 -0.32 -1.42
N PHE A 185 -13.32 -1.45 -0.71
CA PHE A 185 -13.81 -2.73 -1.24
C PHE A 185 -15.27 -3.02 -0.92
N CYS A 186 -15.81 -2.44 0.14
CA CYS A 186 -17.17 -2.68 0.58
C CYS A 186 -18.19 -1.99 -0.32
N LYS A 187 -19.00 -2.80 -1.01
CA LYS A 187 -20.14 -2.31 -1.80
C LYS A 187 -21.44 -2.40 -1.01
N ASN A 188 -21.59 -3.46 -0.21
CA ASN A 188 -22.81 -3.81 0.54
C ASN A 188 -22.46 -4.37 1.93
N PRO A 189 -23.35 -4.28 2.93
CA PRO A 189 -23.10 -4.79 4.29
C PRO A 189 -22.84 -6.30 4.36
N LYS A 190 -23.48 -7.08 3.48
CA LYS A 190 -23.19 -8.53 3.37
C LYS A 190 -21.75 -8.80 2.93
N GLN A 191 -21.26 -8.01 1.97
CA GLN A 191 -19.90 -8.15 1.48
C GLN A 191 -18.88 -7.69 2.53
N LEU A 192 -19.20 -6.65 3.30
CA LEU A 192 -18.40 -6.22 4.45
C LEU A 192 -18.18 -7.38 5.42
N ALA A 193 -19.26 -8.05 5.86
CA ALA A 193 -19.16 -9.18 6.79
C ALA A 193 -18.33 -10.36 6.23
N GLN A 194 -18.47 -10.65 4.93
CA GLN A 194 -17.68 -11.69 4.27
C GLN A 194 -16.20 -11.31 4.20
N ILE A 195 -15.91 -10.07 3.81
CA ILE A 195 -14.55 -9.56 3.67
C ILE A 195 -13.85 -9.58 5.02
N THR A 196 -14.48 -9.03 6.06
CA THR A 196 -13.90 -8.95 7.41
C THR A 196 -13.70 -10.34 8.00
N GLY A 197 -14.71 -11.21 7.93
CA GLY A 197 -14.60 -12.58 8.43
C GLY A 197 -13.46 -13.37 7.77
N LEU A 198 -13.36 -13.34 6.44
CA LEU A 198 -12.27 -13.99 5.72
C LEU A 198 -10.91 -13.33 6.00
N SER A 199 -10.86 -12.00 6.14
CA SER A 199 -9.62 -11.28 6.44
C SER A 199 -9.04 -11.65 7.81
N ILE A 200 -9.89 -11.93 8.80
CA ILE A 200 -9.45 -12.40 10.12
C ILE A 200 -8.81 -13.78 10.01
N ILE A 201 -9.38 -14.68 9.20
CA ILE A 201 -8.79 -16.01 8.95
C ILE A 201 -7.40 -15.85 8.30
N VAL A 202 -7.30 -14.99 7.28
CA VAL A 202 -6.01 -14.68 6.64
C VAL A 202 -5.01 -14.11 7.65
N ALA A 203 -5.44 -13.18 8.50
CA ALA A 203 -4.59 -12.58 9.51
C ALA A 203 -4.05 -13.61 10.52
N ILE A 204 -4.90 -14.53 10.99
CA ILE A 204 -4.49 -15.62 11.90
C ILE A 204 -3.46 -16.51 11.20
N LEU A 205 -3.72 -16.93 9.97
CA LEU A 205 -2.79 -17.75 9.18
C LEU A 205 -1.45 -17.04 8.92
N TRP A 206 -1.50 -15.73 8.68
CA TRP A 206 -0.29 -14.93 8.50
C TRP A 206 0.54 -14.87 9.77
N ASN A 207 -0.11 -14.65 10.92
CA ASN A 207 0.58 -14.58 12.22
C ASN A 207 1.21 -15.94 12.62
N THR A 208 0.57 -17.07 12.27
CA THR A 208 1.13 -18.40 12.57
C THR A 208 2.37 -18.76 11.74
N VAL A 209 2.48 -18.24 10.52
CA VAL A 209 3.68 -18.44 9.67
C VAL A 209 4.82 -17.52 10.10
N HIS A 210 4.51 -16.33 10.62
CA HIS A 210 5.49 -15.34 11.11
C HIS A 210 5.88 -15.50 12.59
N LEU A 211 5.61 -16.66 13.21
CA LEU A 211 5.95 -16.96 14.62
C LEU A 211 7.47 -17.01 14.95
N PHE A 212 8.33 -16.51 14.05
CA PHE A 212 9.72 -16.17 14.31
C PHE A 212 9.94 -14.69 14.00
N PRO A 213 10.23 -13.86 15.03
CA PRO A 213 10.23 -12.40 14.88
C PRO A 213 11.47 -11.92 14.14
N PHE A 214 11.26 -10.93 13.26
CA PHE A 214 12.25 -9.89 12.99
C PHE A 214 12.02 -8.75 13.99
#